data_AF-A0A7J0DTL0-F1
#
_entry.id   AF-A0A7J0DTL0-F1
#
_cell.length_a   1.000
_cell.length_b   1.000
_cell.length_c   1.000
_cell.angle_alpha   90.00
_cell.angle_beta   90.00
_cell.angle_gamma   90.00
#
_symmetry.space_group_name_H-M   'P 1'
#
loop_
_entity.id
_entity.type
_entity.pdbx_description
1 polymer ?
#
loop_
_entity_poly.entity_id
_entity_poly.type
_entity_poly.pdbx_seq_one_letter_code
_entity_poly.pdbx_strand_id
1 'polypeptide(L)'
;MCLYCNERCHPFNSFEAVRKHMAAKSQCKVHYSDGGDDEEVEEFYDYSSSYIDADGKQLVAYNDMSNTVDLGNGGSELTITQITDDRTSTKMLGSWEYLRYYFQKPRPSPTNDSAITAALDSRYQSMGLATVQSKDQMVRMKVMKEMNRSGIKAHAVKDGHEE
;
A
#
# COMPACT_ATOMS: atom_id res chain seq x y z
N MET A 1 26.33 -41.00 0.84
CA MET A 1 25.12 -40.20 0.62
C MET A 1 25.48 -39.00 -0.25
N CYS A 2 24.56 -38.45 -1.04
CA CYS A 2 24.79 -37.22 -1.81
C CYS A 2 24.55 -36.01 -0.90
N LEU A 3 25.36 -34.96 -1.02
CA LEU A 3 25.27 -33.75 -0.17
C LEU A 3 24.06 -32.85 -0.47
N TYR A 4 23.40 -33.04 -1.62
CA TYR A 4 22.31 -32.16 -2.08
C TYR A 4 20.99 -32.90 -2.27
N CYS A 5 21.02 -34.23 -2.40
CA CYS A 5 19.81 -35.02 -2.55
C CYS A 5 19.37 -35.55 -1.19
N ASN A 6 18.19 -35.12 -0.73
CA ASN A 6 17.53 -35.62 0.48
C ASN A 6 17.25 -37.15 0.38
N GLU A 7 16.64 -37.70 1.43
CA GLU A 7 16.25 -39.12 1.60
C GLU A 7 15.44 -39.75 0.45
N ARG A 8 14.97 -38.95 -0.51
CA ARG A 8 14.28 -39.43 -1.73
C ARG A 8 15.20 -40.12 -2.72
N CYS A 9 16.52 -40.07 -2.54
CA CYS A 9 17.45 -40.82 -3.39
C CYS A 9 17.70 -42.22 -2.84
N HIS A 10 17.70 -43.20 -3.76
CA HIS A 10 18.10 -44.56 -3.43
C HIS A 10 19.47 -44.58 -2.75
N PRO A 11 19.66 -45.40 -1.71
CA PRO A 11 20.94 -45.54 -1.05
C PRO A 11 21.97 -46.03 -2.07
N PHE A 12 23.09 -45.32 -2.16
CA PHE A 12 24.17 -45.69 -3.05
C PHE A 12 24.98 -46.83 -2.43
N ASN A 13 25.20 -47.90 -3.21
CA ASN A 13 25.95 -49.07 -2.76
C ASN A 13 27.48 -48.86 -2.76
N SER A 14 28.00 -47.74 -3.28
CA SER A 14 29.43 -47.43 -3.29
C SER A 14 29.73 -45.93 -3.28
N PHE A 15 30.90 -45.55 -2.74
CA PHE A 15 31.40 -44.17 -2.78
C PHE A 15 31.67 -43.67 -4.21
N GLU A 16 32.10 -44.55 -5.11
CA GLU A 16 32.29 -44.18 -6.52
C GLU A 16 30.97 -43.83 -7.19
N ALA A 17 29.88 -44.55 -6.88
CA ALA A 17 28.55 -44.22 -7.38
C ALA A 17 28.08 -42.84 -6.89
N VAL A 18 28.35 -42.50 -5.61
CA VAL A 18 28.05 -41.17 -5.06
C VAL A 18 28.84 -40.08 -5.79
N ARG A 19 30.15 -40.25 -5.99
CA ARG A 19 30.98 -39.26 -6.70
C ARG A 19 30.54 -39.06 -8.15
N LYS A 20 30.27 -40.15 -8.87
CA LYS A 20 29.76 -40.08 -10.25
C LYS A 20 28.41 -39.39 -10.30
N HIS A 21 27.53 -39.65 -9.33
CA HIS A 21 26.25 -38.99 -9.20
C HIS A 21 26.39 -37.48 -8.96
N MET A 22 27.22 -37.08 -7.99
CA MET A 22 27.45 -35.67 -7.68
C MET A 22 28.06 -34.93 -8.87
N ALA A 23 29.04 -35.53 -9.56
CA ALA A 23 29.65 -34.94 -10.75
C ALA A 23 28.65 -34.84 -11.92
N ALA A 24 27.86 -35.89 -12.17
CA ALA A 24 26.88 -35.90 -13.26
C ALA A 24 25.73 -34.91 -13.05
N LYS A 25 25.29 -34.72 -11.80
CA LYS A 25 24.22 -33.78 -11.45
C LYS A 25 24.73 -32.39 -11.04
N SER A 26 26.05 -32.14 -11.05
CA SER A 26 26.67 -30.92 -10.54
C SER A 26 26.29 -30.58 -9.09
N GLN A 27 26.09 -31.60 -8.25
CA GLN A 27 25.71 -31.51 -6.84
C GLN A 27 26.94 -31.57 -5.93
N CYS A 28 27.91 -30.69 -6.19
CA CYS A 28 29.14 -30.60 -5.41
C CYS A 28 29.11 -29.46 -4.38
N LYS A 29 27.99 -28.74 -4.29
CA LYS A 29 27.75 -27.70 -3.30
C LYS A 29 26.92 -28.27 -2.16
N VAL A 30 27.21 -27.84 -0.94
CA VAL A 30 26.36 -28.09 0.22
C VAL A 30 25.06 -27.32 0.02
N HIS A 31 23.93 -27.97 0.31
CA HIS A 31 22.62 -27.34 0.25
C HIS A 31 22.43 -26.45 1.47
N TYR A 32 22.21 -25.16 1.25
CA TYR A 32 22.01 -24.14 2.28
C TYR A 32 20.83 -23.27 1.83
N SER A 33 19.61 -23.79 1.95
CA SER A 33 18.41 -23.11 1.44
C SER A 33 17.06 -23.64 1.93
N ASP A 34 17.03 -24.63 2.81
CA ASP A 34 15.80 -25.13 3.40
C ASP A 34 16.07 -25.25 4.90
N GLY A 35 15.39 -24.42 5.70
CA GLY A 35 15.72 -24.10 7.09
C GLY A 35 15.58 -25.25 8.11
N GLY A 36 15.89 -26.48 7.69
CA GLY A 36 16.01 -27.67 8.53
C GLY A 36 17.38 -28.36 8.40
N ASP A 37 18.13 -28.18 7.31
CA ASP A 37 19.48 -28.78 7.15
C ASP A 37 20.61 -27.84 7.60
N ASP A 38 20.29 -26.59 7.94
CA ASP A 38 21.26 -25.57 8.34
C ASP A 38 21.84 -25.83 9.75
N GLU A 39 21.12 -26.58 10.59
CA GLU A 39 21.50 -26.85 11.99
C GLU A 39 22.78 -27.68 12.11
N GLU A 40 23.06 -28.58 11.15
CA GLU A 40 24.28 -29.40 11.16
C GLU A 40 25.54 -28.62 10.79
N VAL A 41 25.41 -27.54 10.00
CA VAL A 41 26.54 -26.73 9.53
C VAL A 41 26.80 -25.52 10.41
N GLU A 42 25.82 -25.07 11.21
CA GLU A 42 25.95 -23.93 12.12
C GLU A 42 27.05 -24.12 13.18
N GLU A 43 27.31 -25.33 13.66
CA GLU A 43 28.38 -25.60 14.63
C GLU A 43 29.78 -25.26 14.09
N PHE A 44 29.97 -25.29 12.78
CA PHE A 44 31.25 -25.03 12.13
C PHE A 44 31.50 -23.55 11.79
N TYR A 45 30.47 -22.70 11.89
CA TYR A 45 30.57 -21.28 11.53
C TYR A 45 30.27 -20.36 12.72
N ASP A 46 31.24 -19.51 13.06
CA ASP A 46 31.04 -18.45 14.05
C ASP A 46 30.50 -17.18 13.38
N TYR A 47 29.21 -16.90 13.60
CA TYR A 47 28.55 -15.69 13.11
C TYR A 47 28.67 -14.49 14.07
N SER A 48 29.39 -14.60 15.20
CA SER A 48 29.47 -13.55 16.21
C SER A 48 29.93 -12.19 15.66
N SER A 49 30.86 -12.19 14.70
CA SER A 49 31.36 -10.97 14.04
C SER A 49 30.38 -10.35 13.04
N SER A 50 29.52 -11.15 12.42
CA SER A 50 28.55 -10.68 11.41
C SER A 50 27.46 -9.78 11.99
N TYR A 51 27.23 -9.89 13.31
CA TYR A 51 26.26 -9.07 14.03
C TYR A 51 26.88 -7.79 14.61
N ILE A 52 28.15 -7.50 14.34
CA ILE A 52 28.87 -6.34 14.89
C ILE A 52 29.33 -5.45 13.73
N ASP A 53 29.01 -4.17 13.81
CA ASP A 53 29.45 -3.14 12.85
C ASP A 53 30.93 -2.80 13.05
N ALA A 54 31.54 -2.08 12.09
CA ALA A 54 32.93 -1.62 12.15
C ALA A 54 33.25 -0.78 13.41
N ASP A 55 32.23 -0.14 13.99
CA ASP A 55 32.31 0.65 15.23
C ASP A 55 32.07 -0.18 16.51
N GLY A 56 31.95 -1.51 16.42
CA GLY A 56 31.68 -2.38 17.56
C GLY A 56 30.21 -2.39 18.02
N LYS A 57 29.31 -1.79 17.24
CA LYS A 57 27.87 -1.71 17.56
C LYS A 57 27.14 -2.95 17.04
N GLN A 58 26.25 -3.52 17.84
CA GLN A 58 25.46 -4.67 17.42
C GLN A 58 24.43 -4.26 16.34
N LEU A 59 24.51 -4.87 15.15
CA LEU A 59 23.66 -4.59 13.99
C LEU A 59 22.23 -5.13 14.13
N VAL A 60 22.06 -6.20 14.90
CA VAL A 60 20.77 -6.84 15.18
C VAL A 60 20.72 -7.12 16.68
N ALA A 61 20.14 -6.21 17.46
CA ALA A 61 19.93 -6.49 18.88
C ALA A 61 18.72 -7.44 19.02
N TYR A 62 18.85 -8.48 19.85
CA TYR A 62 17.80 -9.49 20.12
C TYR A 62 16.47 -8.90 20.64
N ASN A 63 16.45 -7.60 20.97
CA ASN A 63 15.28 -6.88 21.47
C ASN A 63 15.09 -5.50 20.79
N ASP A 64 15.65 -5.31 19.59
CA ASP A 64 15.57 -4.05 18.86
C ASP A 64 14.19 -3.87 18.21
N MET A 65 13.20 -3.50 19.02
CA MET A 65 11.87 -3.07 18.57
C MET A 65 11.88 -1.73 17.81
N SER A 66 13.06 -1.12 17.61
CA SER A 66 13.19 0.19 16.97
C SER A 66 13.18 0.10 15.44
N ASN A 67 13.61 -1.03 14.88
CA ASN A 67 13.65 -1.27 13.44
C ASN A 67 12.55 -2.27 13.05
N THR A 68 11.48 -1.79 12.40
CA THR A 68 10.35 -2.66 11.99
C THR A 68 10.31 -2.84 10.48
N VAL A 69 10.02 -4.07 10.06
CA VAL A 69 9.78 -4.42 8.66
C VAL A 69 8.34 -4.89 8.55
N ASP A 70 7.50 -4.02 8.01
CA ASP A 70 6.06 -4.24 7.92
C ASP A 70 5.63 -4.27 6.45
N LEU A 71 4.66 -5.12 6.14
CA LEU A 71 3.95 -5.03 4.88
C LEU A 71 2.97 -3.85 4.96
N GLY A 72 3.05 -2.94 4.00
CA GLY A 72 2.17 -1.80 3.85
C GLY A 72 0.71 -2.21 3.78
N ASN A 73 -0.19 -1.27 4.06
CA ASN A 73 -1.62 -1.51 4.10
C ASN A 73 -2.15 -1.91 2.70
N GLY A 74 -2.31 -3.22 2.48
CA GLY A 74 -2.61 -3.81 1.17
C GLY A 74 -1.63 -4.90 0.71
N GLY A 75 -0.55 -5.17 1.46
CA GLY A 75 0.39 -6.26 1.22
C GLY A 75 1.33 -6.06 0.02
N SER A 76 1.20 -4.95 -0.70
CA SER A 76 1.90 -4.69 -1.97
C SER A 76 3.16 -3.83 -1.80
N GLU A 77 3.44 -3.33 -0.60
CA GLU A 77 4.58 -2.47 -0.33
C GLU A 77 5.29 -2.97 0.92
N LEU A 78 6.62 -2.86 0.96
CA LEU A 78 7.45 -3.19 2.10
C LEU A 78 7.90 -1.89 2.77
N THR A 79 7.51 -1.70 4.02
CA THR A 79 7.86 -0.54 4.82
C THR A 79 8.98 -0.93 5.78
N ILE A 80 10.13 -0.29 5.63
CA ILE A 80 11.27 -0.46 6.51
C ILE A 80 11.37 0.81 7.33
N THR A 81 11.08 0.71 8.62
CA THR A 81 11.30 1.79 9.57
C THR A 81 12.64 1.57 10.25
N GLN A 82 13.45 2.62 10.29
CA GLN A 82 14.68 2.63 11.07
C GLN A 82 14.63 3.77 12.08
N ILE A 83 14.77 3.45 13.35
CA ILE A 83 14.80 4.45 14.42
C ILE A 83 16.23 4.51 14.94
N THR A 84 16.90 5.64 14.67
CA THR A 84 18.18 5.99 15.30
C THR A 84 17.93 7.07 16.35
N ASP A 85 18.82 7.21 17.33
CA ASP A 85 18.66 8.12 18.49
C ASP A 85 18.25 9.55 18.10
N ASP A 86 18.64 10.02 16.91
CA ASP A 86 18.34 11.37 16.42
C ASP A 86 17.28 11.43 15.30
N ARG A 87 16.92 10.30 14.67
CA ARG A 87 16.04 10.31 13.48
C ARG A 87 15.34 8.97 13.22
N THR A 88 14.05 9.06 12.91
CA THR A 88 13.29 7.98 12.27
C THR A 88 13.37 8.11 10.74
N SER A 89 13.86 7.07 10.07
CA SER A 89 13.92 6.95 8.62
C SER A 89 12.97 5.85 8.17
N THR A 90 11.90 6.22 7.48
CA THR A 90 10.97 5.25 6.86
C THR A 90 11.23 5.18 5.36
N LYS A 91 11.51 3.98 4.85
CA LYS A 91 11.64 3.69 3.41
C LYS A 91 10.54 2.73 3.00
N MET A 92 9.84 3.05 1.91
CA MET A 92 8.82 2.19 1.32
C MET A 92 9.32 1.64 -0.02
N LEU A 93 9.27 0.33 -0.18
CA LEU A 93 9.65 -0.39 -1.39
C LEU A 93 8.39 -1.01 -2.01
N GLY A 94 8.08 -0.63 -3.24
CA GLY A 94 6.91 -1.16 -3.93
C GLY A 94 7.10 -2.57 -4.50
N SER A 95 6.00 -3.30 -4.65
CA SER A 95 6.00 -4.61 -5.32
C SER A 95 6.28 -4.50 -6.82
N TRP A 96 6.99 -5.48 -7.37
CA TRP A 96 7.31 -5.55 -8.79
C TRP A 96 6.05 -5.64 -9.68
N GLU A 97 4.94 -6.15 -9.14
CA GLU A 97 3.65 -6.25 -9.84
C GLU A 97 3.12 -4.87 -10.30
N TYR A 98 3.50 -3.81 -9.59
CA TYR A 98 3.08 -2.45 -9.88
C TYR A 98 4.13 -1.61 -10.61
N LEU A 99 5.20 -2.23 -11.13
CA LEU A 99 6.30 -1.54 -11.80
C LEU A 99 5.83 -0.62 -12.94
N ARG A 100 4.83 -1.06 -13.72
CA ARG A 100 4.23 -0.26 -14.79
C ARG A 100 3.62 1.04 -14.24
N TYR A 101 3.02 1.02 -13.06
CA TYR A 101 2.42 2.20 -12.42
C TYR A 101 3.49 3.09 -11.79
N TYR A 102 4.52 2.51 -11.17
CA TYR A 102 5.63 3.28 -10.59
C TYR A 102 6.42 4.09 -11.63
N PHE A 103 6.46 3.63 -12.88
CA PHE A 103 7.06 4.38 -13.99
C PHE A 103 6.11 5.39 -14.67
N GLN A 104 4.83 5.45 -14.28
CA GLN A 104 3.93 6.47 -14.81
C GLN A 104 4.28 7.84 -14.23
N LYS A 105 4.28 8.85 -15.10
CA LYS A 105 4.40 10.26 -14.71
C LYS A 105 3.10 10.97 -15.05
N PRO A 106 2.04 10.82 -14.22
CA PRO A 106 0.77 11.50 -14.47
C PRO A 106 0.98 13.01 -14.46
N ARG A 107 0.15 13.74 -15.21
CA ARG A 107 0.19 15.20 -15.18
C ARG A 107 -0.19 15.68 -13.77
N PRO A 108 0.52 16.67 -13.22
CA PRO A 108 0.14 17.23 -11.92
C PRO A 108 -1.28 17.78 -12.00
N SER A 109 -2.05 17.65 -10.92
CA SER A 109 -3.38 18.25 -10.85
C SER A 109 -3.25 19.76 -10.99
N PRO A 110 -4.15 20.41 -11.74
CA PRO A 110 -4.11 21.86 -11.86
C PRO A 110 -4.40 22.49 -10.48
N THR A 111 -3.56 23.41 -10.03
CA THR A 111 -3.72 24.09 -8.73
C THR A 111 -5.00 24.94 -8.63
N ASN A 112 -5.62 25.22 -9.77
CA ASN A 112 -6.79 26.07 -9.90
C ASN A 112 -8.09 25.25 -10.02
N ASP A 113 -8.16 24.09 -9.39
CA ASP A 113 -9.34 23.21 -9.44
C ASP A 113 -10.63 23.96 -9.08
N SER A 114 -10.60 24.86 -8.10
CA SER A 114 -11.77 25.66 -7.71
C SER A 114 -12.21 26.63 -8.81
N ALA A 115 -11.27 27.30 -9.49
CA ALA A 115 -11.57 28.21 -10.58
C ALA A 115 -12.03 27.47 -11.85
N ILE A 116 -11.44 26.30 -12.12
CA ILE A 116 -11.84 25.42 -13.24
C ILE A 116 -13.24 24.87 -12.99
N THR A 117 -13.55 24.45 -11.76
CA THR A 117 -14.88 23.96 -11.36
C THR A 117 -15.92 25.07 -11.47
N ALA A 118 -15.62 26.28 -10.96
CA ALA A 118 -16.52 27.42 -11.09
C ALA A 118 -16.76 27.83 -12.56
N ALA A 119 -15.73 27.79 -13.40
CA ALA A 119 -15.87 28.07 -14.83
C ALA A 119 -16.69 26.97 -15.55
N LEU A 120 -16.52 25.70 -15.17
CA LEU A 120 -17.34 24.59 -15.64
C LEU A 120 -18.79 24.76 -15.22
N ASP A 121 -19.05 25.04 -13.94
CA ASP A 121 -20.39 25.27 -13.42
C ASP A 121 -21.08 26.41 -14.18
N SER A 122 -20.39 27.53 -14.40
CA SER A 122 -20.92 28.64 -15.21
C SER A 122 -21.27 28.22 -16.64
N ARG A 123 -20.43 27.41 -17.29
CA ARG A 123 -20.71 26.86 -18.62
C ARG A 123 -21.93 25.93 -18.61
N TYR A 124 -22.04 25.04 -17.63
CA TYR A 124 -23.20 24.14 -17.52
C TYR A 124 -24.52 24.92 -17.30
N GLN A 125 -24.49 25.96 -16.45
CA GLN A 125 -25.63 26.86 -16.27
C GLN A 125 -26.02 27.56 -17.59
N SER A 126 -25.03 28.03 -18.35
CA SER A 126 -25.28 28.69 -19.65
C SER A 126 -25.87 27.74 -20.71
N MET A 127 -25.55 26.44 -20.62
CA MET A 127 -26.09 25.41 -21.51
C MET A 127 -27.46 24.88 -21.06
N GLY A 128 -28.01 25.38 -19.95
CA GLY A 128 -29.30 24.92 -19.40
C GLY A 128 -29.24 23.52 -18.79
N LEU A 129 -28.04 23.00 -18.52
CA LEU A 129 -27.86 21.72 -17.85
C LEU A 129 -27.95 21.95 -16.35
N ALA A 130 -29.06 21.50 -15.75
CA ALA A 130 -29.33 21.70 -14.33
C ALA A 130 -28.31 20.94 -13.46
N THR A 131 -27.34 21.67 -12.90
CA THR A 131 -26.55 21.18 -11.77
C THR A 131 -27.45 21.08 -10.54
N VAL A 132 -27.08 20.27 -9.54
CA VAL A 132 -27.93 19.95 -8.37
C VAL A 132 -28.49 21.21 -7.68
N GLN A 133 -27.75 22.33 -7.69
CA GLN A 133 -28.19 23.61 -7.14
C GLN A 133 -29.41 24.24 -7.85
N SER A 134 -29.58 23.99 -9.15
CA SER A 134 -30.74 24.46 -9.95
C SER A 134 -32.06 23.87 -9.43
N LYS A 135 -32.03 22.61 -8.99
CA LYS A 135 -33.21 21.94 -8.43
C LYS A 135 -33.61 22.54 -7.08
N ASP A 136 -32.65 22.82 -6.20
CA ASP A 136 -32.91 23.44 -4.90
C ASP A 136 -33.45 24.86 -5.02
N GLN A 137 -32.90 25.66 -5.94
CA GLN A 137 -33.41 27.01 -6.20
C GLN A 137 -34.85 26.96 -6.73
N MET A 138 -35.17 26.02 -7.63
CA MET A 138 -36.52 25.83 -8.14
C MET A 138 -37.51 25.42 -7.05
N VAL A 139 -37.11 24.54 -6.13
CA VAL A 139 -37.92 24.15 -4.96
C VAL A 139 -38.14 25.36 -4.05
N ARG A 140 -37.10 26.13 -3.73
CA ARG A 140 -37.23 27.37 -2.93
C ARG A 140 -38.18 28.39 -3.56
N MET A 141 -38.09 28.58 -4.88
CA MET A 141 -38.96 29.50 -5.62
C MET A 141 -40.41 29.02 -5.65
N LYS A 142 -40.64 27.70 -5.73
CA LYS A 142 -41.98 27.11 -5.60
C LYS A 142 -42.56 27.31 -4.20
N VAL A 143 -41.75 27.11 -3.15
CA VAL A 143 -42.17 27.35 -1.76
C VAL A 143 -42.52 28.82 -1.53
N MET A 144 -41.66 29.75 -1.97
CA MET A 144 -41.93 31.20 -1.82
C MET A 144 -43.18 31.64 -2.60
N LYS A 145 -43.41 31.09 -3.79
CA LYS A 145 -44.61 31.37 -4.58
C LYS A 145 -45.88 30.89 -3.88
N GLU A 146 -45.86 29.72 -3.27
CA GLU A 146 -47.01 29.23 -2.48
C GLU A 146 -47.21 30.02 -1.19
N MET A 147 -46.14 30.44 -0.51
CA MET A 147 -46.24 31.33 0.65
C MET A 147 -46.89 32.68 0.31
N ASN A 148 -46.52 33.28 -0.83
CA ASN A 148 -47.14 34.53 -1.28
C ASN A 148 -48.60 34.32 -1.70
N ARG A 149 -48.92 33.19 -2.33
CA ARG A 149 -50.29 32.84 -2.74
C ARG A 149 -51.22 32.57 -1.55
N SER A 150 -50.71 31.91 -0.50
CA SER A 150 -51.47 31.68 0.73
C SER A 150 -51.60 32.94 1.58
N GLY A 151 -50.55 33.79 1.62
CA GLY A 151 -50.59 35.09 2.28
C GLY A 151 -51.67 36.01 1.70
N ILE A 152 -51.78 36.11 0.38
CA ILE A 152 -52.83 36.91 -0.30
C ILE A 152 -54.23 36.38 0.03
N LYS A 153 -54.41 35.05 0.10
CA LYS A 153 -55.70 34.45 0.50
C LYS A 153 -56.04 34.69 1.97
N ALA A 154 -55.04 34.71 2.86
CA ALA A 154 -55.25 34.96 4.28
C ALA A 154 -55.65 36.41 4.57
N HIS A 155 -55.17 37.39 3.78
CA HIS A 155 -55.65 38.76 3.84
C HIS A 155 -57.11 38.89 3.37
N ALA A 156 -57.46 38.28 2.22
CA ALA A 156 -58.82 38.34 1.68
C ALA A 156 -59.89 37.65 2.56
N VAL A 157 -59.52 36.70 3.42
CA VAL A 157 -60.46 36.03 4.36
C VAL A 157 -60.65 36.81 5.66
N LYS A 158 -59.69 37.64 6.06
CA LYS A 158 -59.80 38.46 7.29
C LYS A 158 -60.70 39.68 7.11
N ASP A 159 -60.76 40.25 5.92
CA ASP A 159 -61.60 41.41 5.61
C ASP A 159 -63.09 41.05 5.38
N GLY A 160 -63.48 39.78 5.56
CA GLY A 160 -64.85 39.28 5.36
C GLY A 160 -65.60 38.93 6.64
N HIS A 161 -65.13 39.36 7.82
CA HIS A 161 -65.77 39.06 9.12
C HIS A 161 -65.95 40.31 9.98
N GLU A 162 -66.51 41.36 9.39
CA GLU A 162 -67.17 42.47 10.11
C GLU A 162 -68.53 42.74 9.44
N GLU A 163 -69.54 41.93 9.78
CA GLU A 163 -70.97 42.30 9.84
C GLU A 163 -71.64 41.44 10.92
#